data_AF-A0A0U1DUK4-F1
#
_entry.id   AF-A0A0U1DUK4-F1
#
_cell.length_a   1.000
_cell.length_b   1.000
_cell.length_c   1.000
_cell.angle_alpha   90.00
_cell.angle_beta   90.00
_cell.angle_gamma   90.00
#
_symmetry.space_group_name_H-M   'P 1'
#
loop_
_entity.id
_entity.type
_entity.pdbx_description
1 polymer ?
#
loop_
_entity_poly.entity_id
_entity_poly.type
_entity_poly.pdbx_seq_one_letter_code
_entity_poly.pdbx_strand_id
1 'polypeptide(L)' 'MAPDNPTVEGKQMANNTTRRRVAVLGGNRIPFARSDGAYANASNQDMFTAALDGLIDRFDLAGERLAR' A
#
# COMPACT_ATOMS: atom_id res chain seq x y z
N MET A 1 49.17 15.89 30.59
CA MET A 1 47.80 15.94 31.11
C MET A 1 47.05 16.96 30.27
N ALA A 2 46.47 16.54 29.14
CA ALA A 2 45.67 17.42 28.28
C ALA A 2 44.22 17.42 28.81
N PRO A 3 43.50 18.55 28.83
CA PRO A 3 42.08 18.53 29.16
C PRO A 3 41.30 17.80 28.07
N ASP A 4 40.45 16.87 28.51
CA ASP A 4 39.57 16.06 27.68
C ASP A 4 38.71 16.93 26.75
N ASN A 5 38.79 16.65 25.45
CA ASN A 5 37.99 17.28 24.41
C ASN A 5 36.49 16.94 24.63
N PRO A 6 35.56 17.91 24.61
CA PRO A 6 34.15 17.62 24.79
C PRO A 6 33.61 16.68 23.70
N THR A 7 32.86 15.68 24.16
CA THR A 7 32.25 14.58 23.42
C THR A 7 31.45 15.06 22.21
N VAL A 8 31.71 14.40 21.08
CA VAL A 8 31.03 14.44 19.78
C VAL A 8 29.51 14.72 19.84
N GLU A 9 29.12 15.65 18.97
CA GLU A 9 27.76 15.98 18.57
C GLU A 9 26.96 14.77 18.06
N GLY A 10 25.64 14.86 18.20
CA GLY A 10 24.74 14.35 17.17
C GLY A 10 24.07 13.00 17.44
N LYS A 11 22.97 13.04 18.19
CA LYS A 11 21.74 12.45 17.65
C LYS A 11 20.54 13.20 18.22
N GLN A 12 20.05 14.15 17.42
CA GLN A 12 18.71 14.67 17.56
C GLN A 12 17.78 13.48 17.73
N MET A 13 17.16 13.34 18.90
CA MET A 13 15.97 12.52 19.07
C MET A 13 14.87 13.23 18.30
N ALA A 14 14.93 13.13 16.98
CA ALA A 14 13.89 13.58 16.09
C ALA A 14 12.63 12.86 16.56
N ASN A 15 11.69 13.65 17.04
CA ASN A 15 10.32 13.28 17.31
C ASN A 15 9.70 12.71 16.02
N ASN A 16 10.03 11.48 15.66
CA ASN A 16 9.39 10.74 14.57
C ASN A 16 8.05 10.14 15.03
N THR A 17 7.55 10.60 16.18
CA THR A 17 6.31 10.16 16.82
C THR A 17 5.07 10.69 16.09
N THR A 18 5.21 11.62 15.14
CA THR A 18 4.06 12.27 14.48
C THR A 18 3.94 11.94 12.99
N ARG A 19 4.30 10.72 12.57
CA ARG A 19 3.91 10.19 11.25
C ARG A 19 2.99 8.99 11.44
N ARG A 20 1.79 9.07 10.86
CA ARG A 20 0.84 7.95 10.85
C ARG A 20 1.46 6.82 10.04
N ARG A 21 1.76 5.70 10.69
CA ARG A 21 2.30 4.52 10.02
C ARG A 21 1.23 3.98 9.07
N VAL A 22 1.62 3.77 7.82
CA VAL A 22 0.79 3.19 6.77
C VAL A 22 1.53 1.98 6.20
N ALA A 23 0.78 0.98 5.78
CA ALA A 23 1.31 -0.23 5.16
C ALA A 23 0.39 -0.67 4.03
N VAL A 24 0.96 -1.33 3.02
CA VAL A 24 0.21 -2.00 1.96
C VAL A 24 0.04 -3.46 2.38
N LEU A 25 -1.20 -3.87 2.65
CA LEU A 25 -1.51 -5.23 3.11
C LEU A 25 -1.43 -6.23 1.95
N GLY A 26 -1.70 -5.77 0.73
CA GLY A 26 -1.51 -6.52 -0.50
C GLY A 26 -2.25 -5.89 -1.67
N GLY A 27 -2.44 -6.67 -2.74
CA GLY A 27 -3.11 -6.21 -3.95
C GLY A 27 -3.60 -7.37 -4.81
N ASN A 28 -4.59 -7.07 -5.65
CA ASN A 28 -5.16 -7.99 -6.63
C ASN A 28 -5.26 -7.28 -8.00
N ARG A 29 -5.16 -8.05 -9.08
CA ARG A 29 -5.29 -7.55 -10.46
C ARG A 29 -5.90 -8.61 -11.36
N ILE A 30 -6.58 -8.17 -12.40
CA ILE A 30 -6.93 -9.03 -13.52
C ILE A 30 -5.68 -9.34 -14.36
N PRO A 31 -5.65 -10.47 -15.10
CA PRO A 31 -4.63 -10.75 -16.09
C PRO A 31 -4.45 -9.58 -17.07
N PHE A 32 -3.25 -9.41 -17.61
CA PHE A 32 -3.06 -8.44 -18.68
C PHE A 32 -3.51 -9.04 -20.01
N ALA A 33 -4.31 -8.28 -20.75
CA ALA A 33 -4.71 -8.62 -22.11
C ALA A 33 -4.42 -7.45 -23.05
N ARG A 34 -4.28 -7.76 -24.34
CA ARG A 34 -4.27 -6.74 -25.40
C ARG A 34 -5.65 -6.08 -25.50
N SER A 35 -5.71 -4.83 -25.95
CA SER A 35 -6.95 -4.06 -26.07
C SER A 35 -8.02 -4.78 -26.89
N ASP A 36 -7.63 -5.43 -28.00
CA ASP A 36 -8.54 -6.21 -28.86
C ASP A 36 -8.56 -7.71 -28.51
N GLY A 37 -8.13 -8.06 -27.30
CA GLY A 37 -7.99 -9.43 -26.82
C GLY A 37 -9.13 -9.88 -25.92
N ALA A 38 -8.77 -10.58 -24.83
CA ALA A 38 -9.71 -11.25 -23.92
C ALA A 38 -10.74 -10.31 -23.25
N TYR A 39 -10.46 -9.00 -23.20
CA TYR A 39 -11.35 -8.00 -22.61
C TYR A 39 -11.89 -6.99 -23.64
N ALA A 40 -11.78 -7.26 -24.94
CA ALA A 40 -12.18 -6.31 -25.99
C ALA A 40 -13.65 -5.86 -25.90
N ASN A 41 -14.53 -6.76 -25.44
CA ASN A 41 -15.96 -6.49 -25.28
C ASN A 41 -16.37 -6.22 -23.82
N ALA A 42 -15.42 -6.22 -22.87
CA ALA A 42 -15.71 -5.99 -21.46
C ALA A 42 -15.61 -4.49 -21.14
N SER A 43 -16.48 -4.01 -20.26
CA SER A 43 -16.40 -2.64 -19.76
C SER A 43 -15.24 -2.48 -18.78
N ASN A 44 -14.72 -1.26 -18.67
CA ASN A 44 -13.79 -0.91 -17.59
C ASN A 44 -14.41 -1.16 -16.21
N GLN A 45 -15.73 -1.00 -16.08
CA GLN A 45 -16.46 -1.31 -14.85
C GLN A 45 -16.36 -2.80 -14.52
N ASP A 46 -16.59 -3.69 -15.49
CA ASP A 46 -16.53 -5.14 -15.31
C ASP A 46 -15.11 -5.58 -14.93
N MET A 47 -14.11 -5.01 -15.60
CA MET A 47 -12.69 -5.26 -15.30
C MET A 47 -12.31 -4.79 -13.90
N PHE A 48 -12.80 -3.62 -13.48
CA PHE A 48 -12.57 -3.08 -12.16
C PHE A 48 -13.25 -3.93 -11.08
N THR A 49 -14.51 -4.32 -11.30
CA THR A 49 -15.26 -5.19 -10.40
C THR A 49 -14.54 -6.53 -10.24
N ALA A 50 -14.08 -7.17 -11.32
CA ALA A 50 -13.33 -8.42 -11.23
C ALA A 50 -12.01 -8.28 -10.43
N ALA A 51 -11.31 -7.14 -10.55
CA ALA A 51 -10.13 -6.86 -9.73
C ALA A 51 -10.48 -6.66 -8.25
N LEU A 52 -11.60 -6.00 -7.96
CA LEU A 52 -12.06 -5.75 -6.60
C LEU A 52 -12.58 -7.01 -5.91
N ASP A 53 -13.37 -7.83 -6.60
CA ASP A 53 -13.91 -9.09 -6.09
C ASP A 53 -12.77 -10.03 -5.68
N GLY A 54 -11.76 -10.20 -6.54
CA GLY A 54 -10.60 -11.00 -6.17
C GLY A 54 -9.73 -10.40 -5.06
N LEU A 55 -9.82 -9.09 -4.80
CA LEU A 55 -9.19 -8.50 -3.61
C LEU A 55 -9.98 -8.87 -2.36
N ILE A 56 -11.31 -8.73 -2.42
CA ILE A 56 -12.22 -9.06 -1.32
C ILE A 56 -12.04 -10.52 -0.91
N ASP A 57 -12.08 -11.44 -1.88
CA ASP A 57 -11.95 -12.89 -1.63
C ASP A 57 -10.58 -13.25 -1.05
N ARG A 58 -9.51 -12.63 -1.55
CA ARG A 58 -8.14 -12.94 -1.12
C ARG A 58 -7.84 -12.50 0.30
N PHE A 59 -8.47 -11.41 0.75
CA PHE A 59 -8.24 -10.82 2.07
C PHE A 59 -9.44 -10.98 3.02
N ASP A 60 -10.45 -11.76 2.62
CA ASP A 60 -11.68 -12.02 3.38
C ASP A 60 -12.37 -10.73 3.85
N LEU A 61 -12.51 -9.75 2.95
CA LEU A 61 -13.00 -8.40 3.26
C LEU A 61 -14.51 -8.22 2.99
N ALA A 62 -15.26 -9.31 2.86
CA ALA A 62 -16.67 -9.25 2.49
C ALA A 62 -17.49 -8.53 3.57
N GLY A 63 -18.19 -7.47 3.18
CA GLY A 63 -19.01 -6.67 4.12
C GLY A 63 -18.21 -5.71 5.01
N GLU A 64 -16.88 -5.67 4.88
CA GLU A 64 -16.06 -4.76 5.67
C GLU A 64 -16.15 -3.32 5.13
N ARG A 65 -16.17 -2.34 6.04
CA ARG A 65 -16.21 -0.94 5.64
C ARG A 65 -14.79 -0.44 5.34
N LEU A 66 -14.54 -0.12 4.08
CA LEU A 66 -13.31 0.56 3.67
C LEU A 66 -13.35 2.03 4.13
N ALA A 67 -12.31 2.41 4.89
CA ALA A 67 -12.03 3.75 5.41
C ALA A 67 -12.92 4.29 6.55
N ARG A 68 -12.24 5.01 7.46
CA ARG A 68 -12.77 5.91 8.50
C ARG A 68 -11.94 7.19 8.47
#